data_AF-A0A150TJG3-F1
#
_entry.id   AF-A0A150TJG3-F1
#
_cell.length_a   1.000
_cell.length_b   1.000
_cell.length_c   1.000
_cell.angle_alpha   90.00
_cell.angle_beta   90.00
_cell.angle_gamma   90.00
#
_symmetry.space_group_name_H-M   'P 1'
#
loop_
_entity.id
_entity.type
_entity.pdbx_description
1 polymer ?
#
loop_
_entity_poly.entity_id
_entity_poly.type
_entity_poly.pdbx_seq_one_letter_code
_entity_poly.pdbx_strand_id
1 'polypeptide(L)'
;MRSARWRWVVAALVLLGAALWLVDRSRAPEDGRRLPSSRQEASQEETAREAASRHTTSQPPALAASAEPAAALGDLPVLGPSPDDRHDGPAHPHPTTPRHLEMQHENGLIALLNDAMSARNGARMRELVHEYRRTHPGDPSRLQDGYEIIAGCIETPGEDSRAAAEGYYAEHRASTVRRFVRAICLEGG
;
A
#
# COMPACT_ATOMS: atom_id res chain seq x y z
N MET A 1 -24.72 48.61 -31.18
CA MET A 1 -23.67 47.57 -30.95
C MET A 1 -23.58 47.03 -29.51
N ARG A 2 -24.16 47.68 -28.48
CA ARG A 2 -24.13 47.17 -27.09
C ARG A 2 -25.06 45.98 -26.80
N SER A 3 -26.13 45.79 -27.58
CA SER A 3 -27.15 44.76 -27.37
C SER A 3 -26.72 43.34 -27.77
N ALA A 4 -25.83 43.19 -28.76
CA ALA A 4 -25.36 41.88 -29.20
C ALA A 4 -24.44 41.23 -28.16
N ARG A 5 -23.51 41.98 -27.59
CA ARG A 5 -22.55 41.49 -26.58
C ARG A 5 -23.25 41.03 -25.29
N TRP A 6 -24.32 41.71 -24.90
CA TRP A 6 -25.13 41.33 -23.73
C TRP A 6 -25.82 39.97 -23.93
N ARG A 7 -26.34 39.70 -25.13
CA ARG A 7 -26.99 38.42 -25.46
C ARG A 7 -26.02 37.23 -25.36
N TRP A 8 -24.78 37.42 -25.78
CA TRP A 8 -23.75 36.38 -25.68
C TRP A 8 -23.33 36.10 -24.22
N VAL A 9 -23.25 37.14 -23.39
CA VAL A 9 -22.96 36.97 -21.95
C VAL A 9 -24.09 36.21 -21.25
N VAL A 10 -25.34 36.54 -21.54
CA VAL A 10 -26.50 35.83 -20.97
C VAL A 10 -26.52 34.37 -21.44
N ALA A 11 -26.26 34.11 -22.72
CA ALA A 11 -26.19 32.74 -23.24
C ALA A 11 -25.07 31.92 -22.57
N ALA A 12 -23.89 32.51 -22.37
CA ALA A 12 -22.77 31.86 -21.69
C ALA A 12 -23.09 31.53 -20.22
N LEU A 13 -23.75 32.44 -19.50
CA LEU A 13 -24.16 32.22 -18.11
C LEU A 13 -25.24 31.13 -17.99
N VAL A 14 -26.19 31.08 -18.92
CA VAL A 14 -27.22 30.02 -18.97
C VAL A 14 -26.58 28.66 -19.26
N LEU A 15 -25.64 28.59 -20.20
CA LEU A 15 -24.92 27.35 -20.51
C LEU A 15 -24.05 26.88 -19.33
N LEU A 16 -23.38 27.81 -18.64
CA LEU A 16 -22.59 27.49 -17.45
C LEU A 16 -23.48 26.97 -16.31
N GLY A 17 -24.65 27.61 -16.09
CA GLY A 17 -25.62 27.16 -15.10
C GLY A 17 -26.19 25.77 -15.42
N ALA A 18 -26.51 25.51 -16.70
CA ALA A 18 -26.99 24.18 -17.14
C ALA A 18 -25.93 23.09 -16.97
N ALA A 19 -24.65 23.40 -17.27
CA ALA A 19 -23.54 22.48 -17.08
C ALA A 19 -23.31 22.15 -15.60
N LEU A 20 -23.34 23.17 -14.73
CA LEU A 20 -23.22 22.98 -13.28
C LEU A 20 -24.39 22.16 -12.71
N TRP A 21 -25.62 22.41 -13.18
CA TRP A 21 -26.79 21.65 -12.77
C TRP A 21 -26.74 20.17 -13.22
N LEU A 22 -26.22 19.87 -14.42
CA LEU A 22 -26.03 18.48 -14.87
C LEU A 22 -25.00 17.74 -14.00
N VAL A 23 -23.90 18.42 -13.66
CA VAL A 23 -22.84 17.85 -12.82
C VAL A 23 -23.36 17.62 -11.39
N ASP A 24 -24.14 18.54 -10.84
CA ASP A 24 -24.75 18.38 -9.51
C ASP A 24 -25.80 17.26 -9.50
N ARG A 25 -26.63 17.16 -10.55
CA ARG A 25 -27.59 16.06 -10.73
C ARG A 25 -26.90 14.69 -10.83
N SER A 26 -25.71 14.62 -11.44
CA SER A 26 -24.91 13.39 -11.49
C SER A 26 -24.26 13.01 -10.15
N ARG A 27 -24.27 13.92 -9.17
CA ARG A 27 -23.78 13.70 -7.80
C ARG A 27 -24.90 13.50 -6.77
N ALA A 28 -26.17 13.57 -7.18
CA ALA A 28 -27.28 13.23 -6.31
C ALA A 28 -27.15 11.76 -5.86
N PRO A 29 -27.13 11.48 -4.54
CA PRO A 29 -27.04 10.11 -4.06
C PRO A 29 -28.34 9.38 -4.40
N GLU A 30 -28.21 8.17 -4.94
CA GLU A 30 -29.32 7.24 -4.98
C GLU A 30 -29.68 6.86 -3.53
N ASP A 31 -30.65 7.58 -2.97
CA ASP A 31 -31.31 7.17 -1.75
C ASP A 31 -32.07 5.85 -2.00
N GLY A 32 -31.78 4.83 -1.17
CA GLY A 32 -32.88 4.08 -0.59
C GLY A 32 -32.93 2.56 -0.75
N ARG A 33 -31.89 1.84 -1.18
CA ARG A 33 -31.82 0.37 -0.96
C ARG A 33 -30.47 -0.08 -0.44
N ARG A 34 -30.23 0.15 0.86
CA ARG A 34 -29.31 -0.71 1.63
C ARG A 34 -29.89 -2.11 1.66
N LEU A 35 -29.33 -3.02 0.86
CA LEU A 35 -29.35 -4.42 1.24
C LEU A 35 -28.55 -4.55 2.54
N PRO A 36 -29.05 -5.27 3.57
CA PRO A 36 -28.27 -5.54 4.76
C PRO A 36 -27.01 -6.30 4.34
N SER A 37 -25.86 -5.67 4.58
CA SER A 37 -24.55 -6.28 4.36
C SER A 37 -24.32 -7.26 5.52
N SER A 38 -24.26 -8.54 5.18
CA SER A 38 -23.93 -9.68 6.07
C SER A 38 -22.62 -9.52 6.85
N ARG A 39 -21.79 -8.52 6.51
CA ARG A 39 -20.57 -8.17 7.22
C ARG A 39 -20.82 -7.47 8.57
N GLN A 40 -21.98 -6.83 8.77
CA GLN A 40 -22.21 -6.00 9.95
C GLN A 40 -22.81 -6.78 11.14
N GLU A 41 -23.55 -7.86 10.88
CA GLU A 41 -24.05 -8.77 11.92
C GLU A 41 -22.91 -9.61 12.53
N ALA A 42 -21.92 -10.03 11.74
CA ALA A 42 -20.77 -10.79 12.23
C ALA A 42 -19.91 -10.01 13.24
N SER A 43 -19.75 -8.69 13.04
CA SER A 43 -18.94 -7.85 13.95
C SER A 43 -19.61 -7.58 15.30
N GLN A 44 -20.94 -7.63 15.40
CA GLN A 44 -21.63 -7.44 16.67
C GLN A 44 -21.63 -8.70 17.55
N GLU A 45 -21.65 -9.89 16.95
CA GLU A 45 -21.59 -11.14 17.70
C GLU A 45 -20.20 -11.39 18.31
N GLU A 46 -19.15 -10.92 17.64
CA GLU A 46 -17.76 -11.04 18.09
C GLU A 46 -17.45 -10.15 19.31
N THR A 47 -17.99 -8.92 19.34
CA THR A 47 -17.77 -7.99 20.47
C THR A 47 -18.48 -8.42 21.76
N ALA A 48 -19.61 -9.13 21.64
CA ALA A 48 -20.34 -9.64 22.81
C ALA A 48 -19.61 -10.82 23.50
N ARG A 49 -18.91 -11.67 22.73
CA ARG A 49 -18.11 -12.78 23.30
C ARG A 49 -16.89 -12.28 24.07
N GLU A 50 -16.22 -11.23 23.58
CA GLU A 50 -14.97 -10.76 24.19
C GLU A 50 -15.19 -10.03 25.53
N ALA A 51 -16.36 -9.42 25.74
CA ALA A 51 -16.71 -8.77 26.99
C ALA A 51 -16.96 -9.78 28.15
N ALA A 52 -17.37 -11.02 27.83
CA ALA A 52 -17.69 -12.04 28.83
C ALA A 52 -16.45 -12.70 29.47
N SER A 53 -15.30 -12.73 28.79
CA SER A 53 -14.10 -13.42 29.27
C SER A 53 -13.23 -12.61 30.24
N ARG A 54 -13.44 -11.30 30.39
CA ARG A 54 -12.55 -10.44 31.21
C ARG A 54 -12.94 -10.34 32.69
N HIS A 55 -13.98 -11.05 33.13
CA HIS A 55 -14.48 -10.99 34.50
C HIS A 55 -14.30 -12.33 35.21
N THR A 56 -13.08 -12.69 35.62
CA THR A 56 -12.92 -13.53 36.82
C THR A 56 -11.54 -13.40 37.47
N THR A 57 -11.59 -12.85 38.67
CA THR A 57 -10.76 -13.13 39.86
C THR A 57 -9.35 -12.53 39.99
N SER A 58 -9.38 -11.40 40.72
CA SER A 58 -8.43 -10.88 41.69
C SER A 58 -7.67 -11.89 42.57
N GLN A 59 -6.40 -11.52 42.80
CA GLN A 59 -5.69 -11.41 44.10
C GLN A 59 -4.52 -12.41 44.38
N PRO A 60 -3.34 -11.91 44.83
CA PRO A 60 -2.12 -12.70 45.00
C PRO A 60 -1.87 -13.15 46.45
N PRO A 61 -0.98 -14.13 46.67
CA PRO A 61 0.00 -13.99 47.75
C PRO A 61 1.44 -14.27 47.30
N ALA A 62 2.35 -13.63 48.02
CA ALA A 62 3.78 -13.57 47.78
C ALA A 62 4.58 -14.60 48.60
N LEU A 63 5.84 -14.80 48.16
CA LEU A 63 7.04 -15.31 48.86
C LEU A 63 7.22 -16.83 48.99
N ALA A 64 8.21 -17.38 48.27
CA ALA A 64 9.53 -17.76 48.84
C ALA A 64 10.49 -18.35 47.78
N ALA A 65 11.65 -17.67 47.58
CA ALA A 65 13.03 -18.15 47.38
C ALA A 65 13.32 -19.46 46.56
N SER A 66 14.29 -19.60 45.65
CA SER A 66 15.52 -18.87 45.32
C SER A 66 16.13 -19.42 44.00
N ALA A 67 16.99 -18.60 43.38
CA ALA A 67 18.08 -18.91 42.42
C ALA A 67 17.79 -18.75 40.90
N GLU A 68 18.01 -17.53 40.42
CA GLU A 68 18.47 -17.19 39.05
C GLU A 68 20.03 -17.21 39.01
N PRO A 69 20.73 -17.19 37.84
CA PRO A 69 20.28 -16.72 36.53
C PRO A 69 20.76 -17.49 35.27
N ALA A 70 19.99 -17.40 34.18
CA ALA A 70 20.52 -17.26 32.82
C ALA A 70 19.55 -16.37 32.02
N ALA A 71 19.77 -15.07 32.18
CA ALA A 71 18.91 -14.01 31.71
C ALA A 71 19.04 -13.72 30.20
N ALA A 72 17.89 -13.31 29.65
CA ALA A 72 17.73 -12.26 28.64
C ALA A 72 17.66 -12.64 27.15
N LEU A 73 16.66 -13.45 26.74
CA LEU A 73 15.97 -13.32 25.43
C LEU A 73 14.56 -13.97 25.48
N GLY A 74 13.81 -13.75 26.57
CA GLY A 74 12.70 -14.64 26.93
C GLY A 74 11.27 -14.26 26.55
N ASP A 75 10.98 -13.05 26.03
CA ASP A 75 9.58 -12.60 26.01
C ASP A 75 9.20 -11.72 24.81
N LEU A 76 9.48 -12.21 23.61
CA LEU A 76 8.67 -11.82 22.45
C LEU A 76 7.57 -12.87 22.31
N PRO A 77 6.27 -12.49 22.29
CA PRO A 77 5.22 -13.45 22.02
C PRO A 77 5.46 -14.05 20.64
N VAL A 78 5.75 -15.34 20.59
CA VAL A 78 5.82 -16.11 19.36
C VAL A 78 4.40 -16.19 18.81
N LEU A 79 4.05 -15.26 17.92
CA LEU A 79 2.87 -15.35 17.06
C LEU A 79 3.15 -16.37 15.96
N GLY A 80 3.22 -17.64 16.35
CA GLY A 80 3.25 -18.79 15.46
C GLY A 80 2.00 -19.65 15.69
N PRO A 81 1.66 -20.55 14.76
CA PRO A 81 0.60 -21.53 15.00
C PRO A 81 0.84 -22.22 16.34
N SER A 82 -0.22 -22.36 17.13
CA SER A 82 -0.17 -23.03 18.43
C SER A 82 0.45 -24.42 18.25
N PRO A 83 1.18 -24.97 19.23
CA PRO A 83 1.56 -26.39 19.21
C PRO A 83 0.37 -27.35 18.99
N ASP A 84 -0.84 -26.86 19.28
CA ASP A 84 -2.12 -27.54 19.08
C ASP A 84 -2.76 -27.29 17.69
N ASP A 85 -2.24 -26.36 16.89
CA ASP A 85 -2.63 -26.13 15.48
C ASP A 85 -1.96 -27.16 14.54
N ARG A 86 -1.77 -28.39 15.01
CA ARG A 86 -1.37 -29.48 14.11
C ARG A 86 -2.52 -29.71 13.15
N HIS A 87 -2.36 -29.27 11.91
CA HIS A 87 -3.23 -29.68 10.83
C HIS A 87 -3.04 -31.19 10.62
N ASP A 88 -3.90 -32.00 11.24
CA ASP A 88 -3.97 -33.47 11.08
C ASP A 88 -4.47 -33.89 9.67
N GLY A 89 -4.45 -32.98 8.71
CA GLY A 89 -4.76 -33.24 7.31
C GLY A 89 -3.52 -33.77 6.55
N PRO A 90 -3.71 -34.38 5.36
CA PRO A 90 -2.60 -34.76 4.51
C PRO A 90 -1.72 -33.54 4.23
N ALA A 91 -0.42 -33.63 4.54
CA ALA A 91 0.54 -32.62 4.12
C ALA A 91 0.57 -32.59 2.60
N HIS A 92 -0.11 -31.60 2.00
CA HIS A 92 -0.03 -31.39 0.56
C HIS A 92 1.39 -30.93 0.21
N PRO A 93 2.12 -31.64 -0.66
CA PRO A 93 3.44 -31.17 -1.07
C PRO A 93 3.29 -29.85 -1.82
N HIS A 94 4.02 -28.82 -1.38
CA HIS A 94 4.18 -27.56 -2.09
C HIS A 94 5.57 -27.54 -2.75
N PRO A 95 5.75 -28.24 -3.89
CA PRO A 95 7.06 -28.38 -4.48
C PRO A 95 7.61 -27.02 -4.93
N THR A 96 8.88 -26.78 -4.63
CA THR A 96 9.64 -25.68 -5.23
C THR A 96 9.82 -25.97 -6.73
N THR A 97 9.36 -25.05 -7.57
CA THR A 97 9.47 -25.14 -9.03
C THR A 97 10.54 -24.15 -9.51
N PRO A 98 11.07 -24.29 -10.72
CA PRO A 98 11.95 -23.27 -11.30
C PRO A 98 11.31 -21.86 -11.28
N ARG A 99 10.00 -21.78 -11.53
CA ARG A 99 9.26 -20.52 -11.43
C ARG A 99 9.24 -19.93 -10.02
N HIS A 100 9.17 -20.77 -8.97
CA HIS A 100 9.29 -20.30 -7.59
C HIS A 100 10.67 -19.66 -7.33
N LEU A 101 11.74 -20.24 -7.88
CA LEU A 101 13.10 -19.70 -7.73
C LEU A 101 13.27 -18.36 -8.47
N GLU A 102 12.71 -18.24 -9.66
CA GLU A 102 12.67 -16.95 -10.40
C GLU A 102 11.94 -15.87 -9.60
N MET A 103 10.73 -16.16 -9.12
CA MET A 103 9.95 -15.20 -8.33
C MET A 103 10.65 -14.83 -7.02
N GLN A 104 11.33 -15.79 -6.38
CA GLN A 104 12.11 -15.51 -5.18
C GLN A 104 13.30 -14.60 -5.45
N HIS A 105 13.99 -14.78 -6.58
CA HIS A 105 15.07 -13.90 -7.00
C HIS A 105 14.57 -12.49 -7.35
N GLU A 106 13.48 -12.37 -8.11
CA GLU A 106 12.82 -11.10 -8.43
C GLU A 106 12.40 -10.35 -7.16
N ASN A 107 11.71 -11.03 -6.24
CA ASN A 107 11.30 -10.45 -4.96
C ASN A 107 12.49 -10.01 -4.11
N GLY A 108 13.60 -10.74 -4.15
CA GLY A 108 14.84 -10.36 -3.48
C GLY A 108 15.42 -9.03 -4.02
N LEU A 109 15.43 -8.84 -5.34
CA LEU A 109 15.86 -7.59 -5.97
C LEU A 109 14.94 -6.43 -5.61
N ILE A 110 13.62 -6.66 -5.62
CA ILE A 110 12.63 -5.64 -5.22
C ILE A 110 12.80 -5.24 -3.75
N ALA A 111 13.07 -6.20 -2.86
CA ALA A 111 13.35 -5.92 -1.45
C ALA A 111 14.59 -5.01 -1.29
N LEU A 112 15.69 -5.33 -1.97
CA LEU A 112 16.91 -4.52 -1.96
C LEU A 112 16.68 -3.11 -2.53
N LEU A 113 15.84 -2.98 -3.56
CA LEU A 113 15.45 -1.67 -4.11
C LEU A 113 14.65 -0.85 -3.09
N ASN A 114 13.73 -1.48 -2.36
CA ASN A 114 12.96 -0.82 -1.31
C ASN A 114 13.85 -0.40 -0.12
N ASP A 115 14.83 -1.22 0.24
CA ASP A 115 15.80 -0.88 1.29
C ASP A 115 16.67 0.31 0.87
N ALA A 116 17.21 0.29 -0.36
CA ALA A 116 18.00 1.40 -0.90
C ALA A 116 17.19 2.71 -1.01
N MET A 117 15.92 2.62 -1.43
CA MET A 117 14.99 3.74 -1.46
C MET A 117 14.74 4.30 -0.06
N SER A 118 14.52 3.43 0.93
CA SER A 118 14.32 3.82 2.34
C SER A 118 15.56 4.50 2.91
N ALA A 119 16.74 4.04 2.53
CA ALA A 119 18.03 4.63 2.88
C ALA A 119 18.39 5.90 2.05
N ARG A 120 17.51 6.34 1.14
CA ARG A 120 17.75 7.46 0.21
C ARG A 120 19.07 7.30 -0.58
N ASN A 121 19.40 6.07 -0.99
CA ASN A 121 20.62 5.75 -1.73
C ASN A 121 20.32 5.50 -3.21
N GLY A 122 20.21 6.58 -3.99
CA GLY A 122 19.89 6.49 -5.43
C GLY A 122 20.94 5.73 -6.24
N ALA A 123 22.22 5.88 -5.91
CA ALA A 123 23.30 5.19 -6.64
C ALA A 123 23.15 3.67 -6.54
N ARG A 124 22.87 3.18 -5.33
CA ARG A 124 22.59 1.76 -5.11
C ARG A 124 21.30 1.32 -5.81
N MET A 125 20.28 2.18 -5.87
CA MET A 125 19.06 1.87 -6.62
C MET A 125 19.36 1.68 -8.11
N ARG A 126 20.18 2.53 -8.75
CA ARG A 126 20.53 2.36 -10.17
C ARG A 126 21.26 1.04 -10.44
N GLU A 127 22.22 0.69 -9.59
CA GLU A 127 22.91 -0.61 -9.69
C GLU A 127 21.92 -1.78 -9.68
N LEU A 128 20.98 -1.76 -8.73
CA LEU A 128 19.96 -2.80 -8.57
C LEU A 128 18.94 -2.79 -9.72
N VAL A 129 18.54 -1.63 -10.24
CA VAL A 129 17.67 -1.54 -11.42
C VAL A 129 18.36 -2.12 -12.66
N HIS A 130 19.66 -1.87 -12.85
CA HIS A 130 20.43 -2.47 -13.93
C HIS A 130 20.51 -3.99 -13.79
N GLU A 131 20.70 -4.51 -12.57
CA GLU A 131 20.64 -5.96 -12.32
C GLU A 131 19.25 -6.51 -12.65
N TYR A 132 18.20 -5.85 -12.16
CA TYR A 132 16.81 -6.26 -12.38
C TYR A 132 16.43 -6.31 -13.87
N ARG A 133 16.80 -5.29 -14.64
CA ARG A 133 16.60 -5.27 -16.11
C ARG A 133 17.31 -6.42 -16.83
N ARG A 134 18.50 -6.82 -16.35
CA ARG A 134 19.26 -7.93 -16.95
C ARG A 134 18.66 -9.30 -16.64
N THR A 135 18.22 -9.51 -15.39
CA THR A 135 17.74 -10.81 -14.92
C THR A 135 16.25 -11.04 -15.18
N HIS A 136 15.47 -9.96 -15.25
CA HIS A 136 14.02 -10.00 -15.48
C HIS A 136 13.62 -8.91 -16.49
N PRO A 137 13.86 -9.12 -17.80
CA PRO A 137 13.58 -8.10 -18.81
C PRO A 137 12.08 -7.81 -19.01
N GLY A 138 11.19 -8.69 -18.51
CA GLY A 138 9.75 -8.48 -18.54
C GLY A 138 9.30 -7.63 -17.35
N ASP A 139 8.83 -6.41 -17.62
CA ASP A 139 8.34 -5.50 -16.59
C ASP A 139 6.90 -5.01 -16.89
N PRO A 140 5.89 -5.90 -16.75
CA PRO A 140 4.52 -5.56 -17.08
C PRO A 140 3.95 -4.46 -16.16
N SER A 141 4.47 -4.33 -14.95
CA SER A 141 4.05 -3.32 -13.97
C SER A 141 4.92 -2.06 -13.96
N ARG A 142 5.89 -1.97 -14.88
CA ARG A 142 6.81 -0.83 -15.05
C ARG A 142 7.56 -0.46 -13.76
N LEU A 143 7.84 -1.46 -12.92
CA LEU A 143 8.52 -1.28 -11.64
C LEU A 143 9.94 -0.74 -11.84
N GLN A 144 10.65 -1.23 -12.85
CA GLN A 144 12.04 -0.86 -13.14
C GLN A 144 12.15 0.63 -13.46
N ASP A 145 11.23 1.15 -14.28
CA ASP A 145 11.18 2.56 -14.65
C ASP A 145 10.81 3.44 -13.46
N GLY A 146 9.86 2.99 -12.62
CA GLY A 146 9.49 3.69 -11.39
C GLY A 146 10.67 3.82 -10.40
N TYR A 147 11.44 2.75 -10.21
CA TYR A 147 12.62 2.79 -9.34
C TYR A 147 13.74 3.66 -9.92
N GLU A 148 13.98 3.65 -11.24
CA GLU A 148 14.95 4.53 -11.90
C GLU A 148 14.61 6.02 -11.67
N ILE A 149 13.33 6.37 -11.80
CA ILE A 149 12.85 7.74 -11.57
C ILE A 149 13.11 8.17 -10.13
N ILE A 150 12.78 7.31 -9.16
CA ILE A 150 13.02 7.59 -7.74
C ILE A 150 14.53 7.79 -7.49
N ALA A 151 15.38 6.96 -8.08
CA ALA A 151 16.83 7.13 -7.98
C ALA A 151 17.28 8.49 -8.52
N GLY A 152 16.76 8.92 -9.67
CA GLY A 152 17.02 10.24 -10.26
C GLY A 152 16.60 11.41 -9.36
N CYS A 153 15.42 11.32 -8.74
CA CYS A 153 14.95 12.34 -7.79
C CYS A 153 15.82 12.43 -6.53
N ILE A 154 16.38 11.29 -6.08
CA ILE A 154 17.24 11.23 -4.89
C ILE A 154 18.64 11.80 -5.19
N GLU A 155 19.25 11.41 -6.30
CA GLU A 155 20.63 11.82 -6.64
C GLU A 155 20.71 13.26 -7.16
N THR A 156 19.75 13.63 -8.00
CA THR A 156 19.74 14.90 -8.74
C THR A 156 18.35 15.53 -8.66
N PRO A 157 17.95 16.03 -7.48
CA PRO A 157 16.67 16.73 -7.34
C PRO A 157 16.66 17.99 -8.20
N GLY A 158 15.55 18.23 -8.90
CA GLY A 158 15.39 19.37 -9.79
C GLY A 158 14.17 19.23 -10.71
N GLU A 159 13.94 20.26 -11.52
CA GLU A 159 12.80 20.34 -12.45
C GLU A 159 12.77 19.16 -13.42
N ASP A 160 13.92 18.73 -13.95
CA ASP A 160 13.99 17.61 -14.90
C ASP A 160 13.56 16.28 -14.25
N SER A 161 14.06 15.99 -13.05
CA SER A 161 13.68 14.79 -12.28
C SER A 161 12.20 14.83 -11.87
N ARG A 162 11.68 16.02 -11.53
CA ARG A 162 10.28 16.22 -11.20
C ARG A 162 9.38 16.00 -12.43
N ALA A 163 9.74 16.55 -13.59
CA ALA A 163 9.00 16.38 -14.83
C ALA A 163 8.95 14.90 -15.27
N ALA A 164 10.05 14.17 -15.13
CA ALA A 164 10.09 12.72 -15.37
C ALA A 164 9.12 11.96 -14.44
N ALA A 165 9.11 12.32 -13.15
CA ALA A 165 8.20 11.73 -12.17
C ALA A 165 6.73 12.04 -12.46
N GLU A 166 6.40 13.25 -12.93
CA GLU A 166 5.05 13.62 -13.34
C GLU A 166 4.57 12.80 -14.54
N GLY A 167 5.41 12.64 -15.56
CA GLY A 167 5.12 11.81 -16.73
C GLY A 167 4.81 10.37 -16.34
N TYR A 168 5.69 9.76 -15.53
CA TYR A 168 5.47 8.40 -15.03
C TYR A 168 4.20 8.28 -14.20
N TYR A 169 3.94 9.24 -13.30
CA TYR A 169 2.76 9.23 -12.44
C TYR A 169 1.45 9.38 -13.24
N ALA A 170 1.46 10.08 -14.37
CA ALA A 170 0.30 10.23 -15.24
C ALA A 170 -0.02 8.93 -16.00
N GLU A 171 1.01 8.29 -16.54
CA GLU A 171 0.90 7.14 -17.45
C GLU A 171 0.71 5.80 -16.70
N HIS A 172 1.46 5.55 -15.64
CA HIS A 172 1.63 4.21 -15.05
C HIS A 172 0.69 3.94 -13.87
N ARG A 173 -0.62 4.11 -14.07
CA ARG A 173 -1.63 4.05 -12.98
C ARG A 173 -1.68 2.75 -12.21
N ALA A 174 -1.36 1.63 -12.85
CA ALA A 174 -1.37 0.29 -12.24
C ALA A 174 -0.07 -0.07 -11.50
N SER A 175 0.99 0.75 -11.64
CA SER A 175 2.26 0.46 -10.97
C SER A 175 2.15 0.68 -9.46
N THR A 176 2.56 -0.31 -8.68
CA THR A 176 2.63 -0.20 -7.21
C THR A 176 3.66 0.84 -6.77
N VAL A 177 4.70 1.07 -7.58
CA VAL A 177 5.78 2.03 -7.30
C VAL A 177 5.32 3.49 -7.47
N ARG A 178 4.20 3.72 -8.16
CA ARG A 178 3.63 5.05 -8.42
C ARG A 178 3.37 5.86 -7.14
N ARG A 179 2.96 5.20 -6.05
CA ARG A 179 2.77 5.87 -4.74
C ARG A 179 4.09 6.45 -4.23
N PHE A 180 5.19 5.72 -4.37
CA PHE A 180 6.50 6.16 -3.91
C PHE A 180 7.08 7.25 -4.81
N VAL A 181 6.88 7.17 -6.12
CA VAL A 181 7.22 8.27 -7.04
C VAL A 181 6.55 9.57 -6.60
N ARG A 182 5.25 9.53 -6.28
CA ARG A 182 4.55 10.73 -5.77
C ARG A 182 5.16 11.22 -4.46
N ALA A 183 5.29 10.34 -3.48
CA ALA A 183 5.74 10.70 -2.15
C ALA A 183 7.18 11.26 -2.13
N ILE A 184 8.07 10.68 -2.93
CA ILE A 184 9.49 11.03 -2.91
C ILE A 184 9.79 12.18 -3.88
N CYS A 185 9.27 12.13 -5.11
CA CYS A 185 9.66 13.08 -6.15
C CYS A 185 8.76 14.32 -6.23
N LEU A 186 7.47 14.20 -5.87
CA LEU A 186 6.48 15.27 -6.10
C LEU A 186 6.08 15.98 -4.80
N GLU A 187 5.97 15.23 -3.71
CA GLU A 187 5.55 15.71 -2.38
C GLU A 187 6.72 15.92 -1.41
N GLY A 188 7.79 15.13 -1.54
CA GLY A 188 8.87 15.02 -0.55
C GLY A 188 10.02 16.01 -0.68
N GLY A 189 9.72 17.24 -1.14
CA GLY A 189 10.68 18.36 -1.24
C GLY A 189 11.09 18.90 0.11
#